data_AF-Q2U092-F1
#
_entry.id   AF-Q2U092-F1
#
_cell.length_a   1.000
_cell.length_b   1.000
_cell.length_c   1.000
_cell.angle_alpha   90.00
_cell.angle_beta   90.00
_cell.angle_gamma   90.00
#
_symmetry.space_group_name_H-M   'P 1'
#
loop_
_entity.id
_entity.type
_entity.pdbx_description
1 polymer ?
#
loop_
_entity_poly.entity_id
_entity_poly.type
_entity_poly.pdbx_seq_one_letter_code
_entity_poly.pdbx_strand_id
1 'polypeptide(L)'
;MAPLTFSAAYSNNFIAPWSHLANNIRKPVIAAVSGYALGGGCELALMCDIIYCTSNATFGQPEIKLGVIPGAGGSQRLTRAVGKSKAMELILTGKNFSGKEAGEWGVAAKVVEGGKDELLEEALKTAETIAGYSRVAVVAGKEVVNKSQELSLREGVEYERRLFHALFGSKDQKIGMTAFAEKKKPEWSNE
;
A
#
# COMPACT_ATOMS: atom_id res chain seq x y z
N MET A 1 1.03 25.27 -6.06
CA MET A 1 0.24 25.63 -4.87
C MET A 1 0.16 27.13 -4.77
N ALA A 2 -0.60 27.71 -5.72
CA ALA A 2 -1.04 29.11 -5.79
C ALA A 2 -1.93 29.45 -4.56
N PRO A 3 -2.56 30.64 -4.44
CA PRO A 3 -2.90 31.34 -3.17
C PRO A 3 -3.99 30.63 -2.34
N LEU A 4 -3.67 29.47 -1.78
CA LEU A 4 -4.55 28.73 -0.91
C LEU A 4 -4.41 29.33 0.49
N THR A 5 -5.46 29.99 0.98
CA THR A 5 -5.52 30.40 2.38
C THR A 5 -5.82 29.18 3.26
N PHE A 6 -5.43 29.23 4.54
CA PHE A 6 -5.79 28.18 5.50
C PHE A 6 -7.31 27.95 5.52
N SER A 7 -8.11 29.02 5.59
CA SER A 7 -9.58 28.90 5.61
C SER A 7 -10.13 28.22 4.36
N ALA A 8 -9.64 28.56 3.17
CA ALA A 8 -10.08 27.90 1.94
C ALA A 8 -9.66 26.42 1.90
N ALA A 9 -8.43 26.11 2.32
CA ALA A 9 -7.93 24.73 2.36
C ALA A 9 -8.74 23.87 3.35
N TYR A 10 -8.98 24.41 4.55
CA TYR A 10 -9.71 23.74 5.61
C TYR A 10 -11.19 23.56 5.28
N SER A 11 -11.88 24.64 4.87
CA SER A 11 -13.32 24.59 4.57
C SER A 11 -13.65 23.72 3.35
N ASN A 12 -12.76 23.63 2.36
CA ASN A 12 -12.96 22.78 1.18
C ASN A 12 -12.35 21.38 1.34
N ASN A 13 -11.81 21.05 2.51
CA ASN A 13 -11.21 19.75 2.80
C ASN A 13 -10.14 19.33 1.75
N PHE A 14 -9.22 20.25 1.45
CA PHE A 14 -8.19 20.08 0.45
C PHE A 14 -7.37 18.79 0.70
N ILE A 15 -7.03 18.05 -0.37
CA ILE A 15 -6.31 16.75 -0.37
C ILE A 15 -7.12 15.55 0.19
N ALA A 16 -8.18 15.76 0.98
CA ALA A 16 -8.94 14.65 1.57
C ALA A 16 -9.40 13.55 0.59
N PRO A 17 -9.80 13.83 -0.66
CA PRO A 17 -10.17 12.80 -1.63
C PRO A 17 -9.08 11.75 -1.90
N TRP A 18 -7.79 12.07 -1.69
CA TRP A 18 -6.70 11.11 -1.88
C TRP A 18 -6.80 9.91 -0.93
N SER A 19 -7.33 10.12 0.27
CA SER A 19 -7.54 9.04 1.23
C SER A 19 -8.49 7.96 0.71
N HIS A 20 -9.28 8.25 -0.34
CA HIS A 20 -10.11 7.25 -1.01
C HIS A 20 -9.28 6.07 -1.56
N LEU A 21 -8.07 6.34 -2.08
CA LEU A 21 -7.19 5.29 -2.62
C LEU A 21 -6.85 4.25 -1.53
N ALA A 22 -6.39 4.73 -0.37
CA ALA A 22 -5.98 3.86 0.73
C ALA A 22 -7.17 3.22 1.46
N ASN A 23 -8.28 3.96 1.63
CA ASN A 23 -9.32 3.58 2.57
C ASN A 23 -10.54 2.89 1.92
N ASN A 24 -10.83 3.18 0.64
CA ASN A 24 -12.08 2.75 0.01
C ASN A 24 -11.88 1.79 -1.17
N ILE A 25 -10.71 1.78 -1.81
CA ILE A 25 -10.44 0.85 -2.91
C ILE A 25 -10.22 -0.56 -2.36
N ARG A 26 -11.18 -1.46 -2.61
CA ARG A 26 -11.12 -2.85 -2.16
C ARG A 26 -10.26 -3.77 -3.04
N LYS A 27 -10.02 -3.39 -4.30
CA LYS A 27 -9.10 -4.10 -5.18
C LYS A 27 -7.66 -3.87 -4.70
N PRO A 28 -6.77 -4.87 -4.71
CA PRO A 28 -5.35 -4.64 -4.43
C PRO A 28 -4.71 -3.66 -5.42
N VAL A 29 -3.83 -2.80 -4.90
CA VAL A 29 -3.15 -1.75 -5.62
C VAL A 29 -1.64 -1.89 -5.41
N ILE A 30 -0.89 -1.94 -6.51
CA ILE A 30 0.56 -2.06 -6.51
C ILE A 30 1.15 -0.73 -7.04
N ALA A 31 2.04 -0.10 -6.29
CA ALA A 31 2.89 0.97 -6.78
C ALA A 31 4.19 0.38 -7.36
N ALA A 32 4.47 0.66 -8.63
CA ALA A 32 5.74 0.35 -9.27
C ALA A 32 6.53 1.67 -9.43
N VAL A 33 7.47 1.93 -8.53
CA VAL A 33 8.18 3.22 -8.44
C VAL A 33 9.57 3.16 -9.08
N SER A 34 9.73 3.90 -10.18
CA SER A 34 11.03 4.13 -10.83
C SER A 34 11.32 5.63 -10.87
N GLY A 35 12.53 6.03 -10.48
CA GLY A 35 12.91 7.44 -10.39
C GLY A 35 12.33 8.13 -9.15
N TYR A 36 11.84 9.36 -9.29
CA TYR A 36 11.48 10.20 -8.14
C TYR A 36 10.03 9.98 -7.65
N ALA A 37 9.91 9.61 -6.38
CA ALA A 37 8.68 9.65 -5.60
C ALA A 37 8.88 10.59 -4.40
N LEU A 38 8.72 11.90 -4.64
CA LEU A 38 8.99 12.93 -3.64
C LEU A 38 7.69 13.59 -3.17
N GLY A 39 7.60 13.82 -1.87
CA GLY A 39 6.47 14.47 -1.23
C GLY A 39 5.16 13.75 -1.52
N GLY A 40 4.18 14.44 -2.11
CA GLY A 40 2.93 13.83 -2.56
C GLY A 40 3.10 12.57 -3.44
N GLY A 41 4.17 12.45 -4.23
CA GLY A 41 4.48 11.21 -4.97
C GLY A 41 4.91 10.05 -4.07
N CYS A 42 5.67 10.33 -3.01
CA CYS A 42 5.98 9.35 -1.96
C CYS A 42 4.71 8.96 -1.20
N GLU A 43 3.86 9.94 -0.88
CA GLU A 43 2.60 9.72 -0.17
C GLU A 43 1.64 8.86 -0.99
N LEU A 44 1.58 9.07 -2.31
CA LEU A 44 0.79 8.23 -3.21
C LEU A 44 1.27 6.78 -3.19
N ALA A 45 2.58 6.55 -3.28
CA ALA A 45 3.14 5.20 -3.23
C ALA A 45 2.80 4.51 -1.89
N LEU A 46 2.92 5.24 -0.77
CA LEU A 46 2.58 4.75 0.56
C LEU A 46 1.09 4.43 0.76
N MET A 47 0.19 4.92 -0.10
CA MET A 47 -1.23 4.57 -0.06
C MET A 47 -1.54 3.21 -0.71
N CYS A 48 -0.64 2.68 -1.53
CA CYS A 48 -0.80 1.38 -2.18
C CYS A 48 -0.56 0.23 -1.20
N ASP A 49 -1.11 -0.96 -1.50
CA ASP A 49 -0.96 -2.13 -0.64
C ASP A 49 0.42 -2.77 -0.77
N ILE A 50 1.02 -2.69 -1.96
CA ILE A 50 2.34 -3.22 -2.29
C ILE A 50 3.14 -2.13 -3.00
N ILE A 51 4.39 -1.96 -2.60
CA ILE A 51 5.34 -1.07 -3.29
C ILE A 51 6.51 -1.92 -3.79
N TYR A 52 6.74 -1.89 -5.10
CA TYR A 52 7.99 -2.33 -5.73
C TYR A 52 8.72 -1.12 -6.28
N CYS A 53 10.05 -1.15 -6.28
CA CYS A 53 10.83 -0.05 -6.83
C CYS A 53 12.13 -0.51 -7.50
N THR A 54 12.68 0.34 -8.36
CA THR A 54 14.06 0.16 -8.83
C THR A 54 15.05 0.49 -7.72
N SER A 55 16.26 -0.07 -7.76
CA SER A 55 17.29 0.24 -6.75
C SER A 55 17.70 1.72 -6.74
N ASN A 56 17.62 2.39 -7.90
CA ASN A 56 17.89 3.82 -8.08
C ASN A 56 16.68 4.75 -7.88
N ALA A 57 15.50 4.22 -7.48
CA ALA A 57 14.37 5.06 -7.13
C ALA A 57 14.76 6.01 -5.98
N THR A 58 14.16 7.19 -5.95
CA THR A 58 14.43 8.22 -4.94
C THR A 58 13.13 8.62 -4.27
N PHE A 59 13.03 8.28 -2.99
CA PHE A 59 11.91 8.61 -2.12
C PHE A 59 12.26 9.76 -1.18
N GLY A 60 11.25 10.45 -0.66
CA GLY A 60 11.47 11.49 0.34
C GLY A 60 10.23 12.32 0.67
N GLN A 61 10.30 13.04 1.78
CA GLN A 61 9.27 13.98 2.25
C GLN A 61 9.88 15.40 2.38
N PRO A 62 10.20 16.08 1.26
CA PRO A 62 10.94 17.35 1.27
C PRO A 62 10.07 18.59 1.57
N GLU A 63 8.79 18.42 1.92
CA GLU A 63 7.81 19.47 2.21
C GLU A 63 8.33 20.54 3.19
N ILE A 64 9.16 20.13 4.15
CA ILE A 64 9.74 21.03 5.16
C ILE A 64 10.55 22.16 4.52
N LYS A 65 11.17 21.90 3.36
CA LYS A 65 11.94 22.90 2.58
C LYS A 65 11.05 23.98 1.98
N LEU A 66 9.75 23.74 1.92
CA LEU A 66 8.71 24.67 1.43
C LEU A 66 7.92 25.30 2.58
N GLY A 67 8.33 25.10 3.84
CA GLY A 67 7.63 25.63 5.01
C GLY A 67 6.32 24.92 5.35
N VAL A 68 6.13 23.69 4.87
CA VAL A 68 4.95 22.86 5.15
C VAL A 68 5.35 21.45 5.57
N ILE A 69 4.38 20.58 5.84
CA ILE A 69 4.60 19.19 6.24
C ILE A 69 3.91 18.24 5.25
N PRO A 70 4.21 16.92 5.26
CA PRO A 70 3.45 15.94 4.49
C PRO A 70 1.94 16.06 4.77
N GLY A 71 1.15 16.25 3.70
CA GLY A 71 -0.27 16.58 3.79
C GLY A 71 -1.22 15.46 3.38
N ALA A 72 -0.72 14.43 2.70
CA ALA A 72 -1.50 13.26 2.25
C ALA A 72 -1.18 11.99 3.07
N GLY A 73 -0.63 12.15 4.28
CA GLY A 73 -0.43 11.08 5.26
C GLY A 73 0.98 10.47 5.29
N GLY A 74 1.97 11.11 4.65
CA GLY A 74 3.37 10.71 4.69
C GLY A 74 3.91 10.60 6.12
N SER A 75 3.58 11.56 7.00
CA SER A 75 3.96 11.53 8.42
C SER A 75 3.39 10.32 9.18
N GLN A 76 2.28 9.75 8.71
CA GLN A 76 1.60 8.63 9.35
C GLN A 76 2.08 7.28 8.80
N ARG A 77 2.16 7.16 7.48
CA ARG A 77 2.48 5.92 6.78
C ARG A 77 3.98 5.63 6.76
N LEU A 78 4.81 6.64 6.50
CA LEU A 78 6.27 6.47 6.56
C LEU A 78 6.72 6.10 7.97
N THR A 79 6.18 6.75 8.99
CA THR A 79 6.49 6.44 10.40
C THR A 79 6.12 5.02 10.79
N ARG A 80 5.00 4.48 10.28
CA ARG A 80 4.63 3.07 10.49
C ARG A 80 5.59 2.11 9.79
N ALA A 81 6.08 2.47 8.59
CA ALA A 81 7.02 1.63 7.84
C ALA A 81 8.41 1.61 8.48
N VAL A 82 8.97 2.77 8.84
CA VAL A 82 10.40 2.88 9.21
C VAL A 82 10.67 3.21 10.68
N GLY A 83 9.63 3.38 11.48
CA GLY A 83 9.72 3.79 12.88
C GLY A 83 9.96 5.30 13.07
N LYS A 84 9.73 5.76 14.30
CA LYS A 84 9.71 7.18 14.68
C LYS A 84 11.01 7.92 14.34
N SER A 85 12.16 7.38 14.75
CA SER A 85 13.43 8.11 14.65
C SER A 85 13.83 8.38 13.20
N LYS A 86 13.68 7.37 12.33
CA LYS A 86 14.04 7.51 10.91
C LYS A 86 13.06 8.41 10.17
N ALA A 87 11.76 8.27 10.44
CA ALA A 87 10.77 9.16 9.83
C ALA A 87 11.00 10.63 10.22
N MET A 88 11.38 10.91 11.48
CA MET A 88 11.75 12.26 11.91
C MET A 88 12.99 12.78 11.19
N GLU A 89 14.04 11.98 11.05
CA GLU A 89 15.23 12.37 10.27
C GLU A 89 14.83 12.76 8.83
N LEU A 90 14.09 11.89 8.14
CA LEU A 90 13.70 12.12 6.74
C LEU A 90 12.79 13.34 6.58
N ILE A 91 11.75 13.48 7.42
CA ILE A 91 10.75 14.55 7.31
C ILE A 91 11.31 15.90 7.76
N LEU A 92 12.06 15.96 8.86
CA LEU A 92 12.55 17.23 9.41
C LEU A 92 13.78 17.76 8.67
N THR A 93 14.56 16.90 8.02
CA THR A 93 15.70 17.33 7.17
C THR A 93 15.30 17.48 5.69
N GLY A 94 14.18 16.86 5.27
CA GLY A 94 13.81 16.73 3.87
C GLY A 94 14.85 15.94 3.06
N LYS A 95 15.60 15.04 3.69
CA LYS A 95 16.57 14.14 3.05
C LYS A 95 15.83 13.06 2.26
N ASN A 96 16.38 12.73 1.10
CA ASN A 96 15.88 11.64 0.27
C ASN A 96 16.55 10.31 0.65
N PHE A 97 15.91 9.21 0.28
CA PHE A 97 16.45 7.85 0.40
C PHE A 97 16.26 7.07 -0.89
N SER A 98 17.14 6.10 -1.12
CA SER A 98 17.17 5.25 -2.31
C SER A 98 16.11 4.15 -2.28
N GLY A 99 15.82 3.55 -3.43
CA GLY A 99 14.96 2.37 -3.52
C GLY A 99 15.56 1.16 -2.81
N LYS A 100 16.88 1.04 -2.81
CA LYS A 100 17.58 0.02 -2.00
C LYS A 100 17.26 0.18 -0.51
N GLU A 101 17.42 1.40 0.03
CA GLU A 101 17.05 1.71 1.42
C GLU A 101 15.55 1.48 1.67
N ALA A 102 14.69 1.81 0.71
CA ALA A 102 13.26 1.56 0.82
C ALA A 102 12.94 0.07 1.02
N GLY A 103 13.65 -0.83 0.32
CA GLY A 103 13.53 -2.27 0.52
C GLY A 103 14.07 -2.72 1.89
N GLU A 104 15.26 -2.26 2.26
CA GLU A 104 15.90 -2.61 3.54
C GLU A 104 15.08 -2.17 4.76
N TRP A 105 14.35 -1.07 4.65
CA TRP A 105 13.56 -0.52 5.75
C TRP A 105 12.10 -0.99 5.75
N GLY A 106 11.71 -1.86 4.81
CA GLY A 106 10.34 -2.36 4.70
C GLY A 106 9.32 -1.36 4.14
N VAL A 107 9.78 -0.27 3.50
CA VAL A 107 8.90 0.64 2.74
C VAL A 107 8.47 -0.02 1.44
N ALA A 108 9.39 -0.67 0.73
CA ALA A 108 9.12 -1.45 -0.47
C ALA A 108 9.20 -2.95 -0.18
N ALA A 109 8.24 -3.70 -0.70
CA ALA A 109 8.20 -5.16 -0.58
C ALA A 109 9.25 -5.85 -1.46
N LYS A 110 9.66 -5.22 -2.57
CA LYS A 110 10.68 -5.73 -3.48
C LYS A 110 11.45 -4.59 -4.15
N VAL A 111 12.76 -4.76 -4.22
CA VAL A 111 13.66 -3.93 -5.04
C VAL A 111 14.04 -4.72 -6.28
N VAL A 112 13.88 -4.11 -7.44
CA VAL A 112 14.26 -4.67 -8.74
C VAL A 112 15.54 -3.97 -9.20
N GLU A 113 16.60 -4.74 -9.47
CA GLU A 113 17.89 -4.20 -9.92
C GLU A 113 17.88 -3.77 -11.40
N GLY A 114 16.89 -4.24 -12.17
CA GLY A 114 16.65 -3.79 -13.54
C GLY A 114 16.09 -2.37 -13.64
N GLY A 115 15.72 -1.98 -14.85
CA GLY A 115 15.12 -0.70 -15.14
C GLY A 115 13.61 -0.66 -14.90
N LYS A 116 12.98 0.35 -15.47
CA LYS A 116 11.54 0.58 -15.38
C LYS A 116 10.72 -0.58 -15.96
N ASP A 117 11.20 -1.19 -17.03
CA ASP A 117 10.45 -2.23 -17.76
C ASP A 117 10.44 -3.55 -16.97
N GLU A 118 11.58 -3.96 -16.41
CA GLU A 118 11.67 -5.12 -15.53
C GLU A 118 10.87 -4.92 -14.23
N LEU A 119 10.89 -3.70 -13.69
CA LEU A 119 10.04 -3.34 -12.56
C LEU A 119 8.54 -3.51 -12.90
N LEU A 120 8.13 -3.06 -14.08
CA LEU A 120 6.73 -3.17 -14.51
C LEU A 120 6.33 -4.63 -14.75
N GLU A 121 7.20 -5.43 -15.36
CA GLU A 121 6.99 -6.86 -15.55
C GLU A 121 6.77 -7.57 -14.20
N GLU A 122 7.62 -7.31 -13.21
CA GLU A 122 7.51 -7.90 -11.88
C GLU A 122 6.23 -7.47 -11.13
N ALA A 123 5.83 -6.21 -11.27
CA ALA A 123 4.57 -5.71 -10.72
C ALA A 123 3.36 -6.36 -11.39
N LEU A 124 3.36 -6.47 -12.72
CA LEU A 124 2.29 -7.11 -13.49
C LEU A 124 2.18 -8.60 -13.19
N LYS A 125 3.30 -9.32 -13.11
CA LYS A 125 3.33 -10.73 -12.71
C LYS A 125 2.69 -10.96 -11.34
N THR A 126 2.98 -10.07 -10.38
CA THR A 126 2.33 -10.11 -9.06
C THR A 126 0.84 -9.81 -9.17
N ALA A 127 0.45 -8.80 -9.96
CA ALA A 127 -0.95 -8.44 -10.18
C ALA A 127 -1.74 -9.58 -10.85
N GLU A 128 -1.18 -10.26 -11.84
CA GLU A 128 -1.76 -11.42 -12.52
C GLU A 128 -1.93 -12.59 -11.56
N THR A 129 -0.93 -12.84 -10.71
CA THR A 129 -1.01 -13.87 -9.66
C THR A 129 -2.18 -13.59 -8.72
N ILE A 130 -2.30 -12.35 -8.22
CA ILE A 130 -3.41 -11.92 -7.35
C ILE A 130 -4.76 -12.04 -8.09
N ALA A 131 -4.81 -11.62 -9.35
CA ALA A 131 -6.02 -11.70 -10.18
C ALA A 131 -6.44 -13.15 -10.51
N GLY A 132 -5.52 -14.11 -10.41
CA GLY A 132 -5.77 -15.53 -10.59
C GLY A 132 -6.37 -16.24 -9.38
N TYR A 133 -6.59 -15.55 -8.26
CA TYR A 133 -7.22 -16.10 -7.05
C TYR A 133 -8.69 -15.67 -6.91
N SER A 134 -9.41 -16.26 -5.96
CA SER A 134 -10.76 -15.84 -5.59
C SER A 134 -10.80 -14.36 -5.25
N ARG A 135 -11.62 -13.58 -5.98
CA ARG A 135 -11.83 -12.15 -5.69
C ARG A 135 -12.29 -11.91 -4.25
N VAL A 136 -13.19 -12.76 -3.74
CA VAL A 136 -13.73 -12.62 -2.38
C VAL A 136 -12.62 -12.80 -1.35
N ALA A 137 -11.79 -13.83 -1.51
CA ALA A 137 -10.66 -14.08 -0.60
C ALA A 137 -9.58 -12.99 -0.70
N VAL A 138 -9.26 -12.52 -1.90
CA VAL A 138 -8.27 -11.45 -2.13
C VAL A 138 -8.70 -10.15 -1.45
N VAL A 139 -9.96 -9.76 -1.61
CA VAL A 139 -10.50 -8.55 -0.96
C VAL A 139 -10.49 -8.71 0.56
N ALA A 140 -10.90 -9.87 1.08
CA ALA A 140 -10.86 -10.16 2.51
C ALA A 140 -9.44 -10.12 3.08
N GLY A 141 -8.46 -10.67 2.36
CA GLY A 141 -7.05 -10.65 2.74
C GLY A 141 -6.49 -9.23 2.87
N LYS A 142 -6.76 -8.36 1.89
CA LYS A 142 -6.42 -6.94 1.97
C LYS A 142 -7.08 -6.26 3.18
N GLU A 143 -8.35 -6.56 3.42
CA GLU A 143 -9.14 -5.94 4.48
C GLU A 143 -8.59 -6.23 5.89
N VAL A 144 -8.23 -7.48 6.18
CA VAL A 144 -7.69 -7.86 7.50
C VAL A 144 -6.29 -7.30 7.74
N VAL A 145 -5.45 -7.25 6.69
CA VAL A 145 -4.13 -6.62 6.76
C VAL A 145 -4.26 -5.12 7.05
N ASN A 146 -5.17 -4.41 6.38
CA ASN A 146 -5.39 -3.00 6.65
C ASN A 146 -5.91 -2.76 8.08
N LYS A 147 -6.78 -3.64 8.61
CA LYS A 147 -7.26 -3.53 9.99
C LYS A 147 -6.16 -3.69 11.05
N SER A 148 -5.07 -4.39 10.74
CA SER A 148 -3.90 -4.48 11.64
C SER A 148 -3.25 -3.11 11.92
N GLN A 149 -3.50 -2.10 11.08
CA GLN A 149 -2.95 -0.75 11.23
C GLN A 149 -3.80 0.16 12.12
N GLU A 150 -5.02 -0.30 12.47
CA GLU A 150 -6.04 0.47 13.18
C GLU A 150 -6.42 -0.16 14.52
N LEU A 151 -6.36 -1.50 14.62
CA LEU A 151 -6.80 -2.26 15.78
C LEU A 151 -5.63 -2.73 16.64
N SER A 152 -5.91 -2.99 17.92
CA SER A 152 -4.97 -3.77 18.73
C SER A 152 -4.82 -5.19 18.16
N LEU A 153 -3.69 -5.85 18.46
CA LEU A 153 -3.44 -7.20 17.95
C LEU A 153 -4.59 -8.18 18.25
N ARG A 154 -5.13 -8.14 19.48
CA ARG A 154 -6.24 -9.02 19.88
C ARG A 154 -7.49 -8.77 19.03
N GLU A 155 -7.87 -7.51 18.87
CA GLU A 155 -9.06 -7.12 18.08
C GLU A 155 -8.88 -7.45 16.60
N GLY A 156 -7.68 -7.24 16.05
CA GLY A 156 -7.35 -7.62 14.67
C GLY A 156 -7.50 -9.12 14.43
N VAL A 157 -6.99 -9.96 15.34
CA VAL A 157 -7.13 -11.43 15.25
C VAL A 157 -8.59 -11.87 15.39
N GLU A 158 -9.37 -11.22 16.26
CA GLU A 158 -10.81 -11.50 16.39
C GLU A 158 -11.59 -11.11 15.13
N TYR A 159 -11.27 -9.95 14.53
CA TYR A 159 -11.83 -9.50 13.26
C TYR A 159 -11.51 -10.48 12.12
N GLU A 160 -10.23 -10.81 11.95
CA GLU A 160 -9.75 -11.77 10.94
C GLU A 160 -10.49 -13.10 11.07
N ARG A 161 -10.63 -13.63 12.29
CA ARG A 161 -11.31 -14.91 12.51
C ARG A 161 -12.78 -14.89 12.09
N ARG A 162 -13.50 -13.80 12.36
CA ARG A 162 -14.91 -13.66 11.94
C ARG A 162 -15.03 -13.56 10.42
N LEU A 163 -14.15 -12.80 9.78
CA LEU A 163 -14.13 -12.71 8.32
C LEU A 163 -13.75 -14.06 7.69
N PHE A 164 -12.77 -14.76 8.24
CA PHE A 164 -12.37 -16.11 7.83
C PHE A 164 -13.53 -17.11 7.95
N HIS A 165 -14.28 -17.10 9.06
CA HIS A 165 -15.47 -17.93 9.20
C HIS A 165 -16.52 -17.61 8.12
N ALA A 166 -16.73 -16.32 7.82
CA ALA A 166 -17.68 -15.90 6.78
C ALA A 166 -17.30 -16.39 5.38
N LEU A 167 -15.99 -16.53 5.09
CA LEU A 167 -15.53 -17.08 3.81
C LEU A 167 -15.99 -18.53 3.57
N PHE A 168 -16.32 -19.32 4.61
CA PHE A 168 -16.90 -20.66 4.43
C PHE A 168 -18.30 -20.65 3.80
N GLY A 169 -18.94 -19.48 3.76
CA GLY A 169 -20.19 -19.25 3.04
C GLY A 169 -20.02 -18.90 1.56
N SER A 170 -18.80 -18.63 1.07
CA SER A 170 -18.57 -18.33 -0.36
C SER A 170 -18.53 -19.59 -1.21
N LYS A 171 -18.89 -19.46 -2.48
CA LYS A 171 -18.75 -20.56 -3.46
C LYS A 171 -17.27 -20.85 -3.71
N ASP A 172 -16.47 -19.79 -3.80
CA ASP A 172 -15.03 -19.90 -4.04
C ASP A 172 -14.30 -20.71 -2.95
N GLN A 173 -14.73 -20.64 -1.69
CA GLN A 173 -14.14 -21.48 -0.64
C GLN A 173 -14.30 -22.97 -0.96
N LYS A 174 -15.50 -23.39 -1.38
CA LYS A 174 -15.77 -24.79 -1.77
C LYS A 174 -14.98 -25.20 -2.99
N ILE A 175 -14.93 -24.33 -4.01
CA ILE A 175 -14.13 -24.54 -5.23
C ILE A 175 -12.66 -24.75 -4.87
N GLY A 176 -12.09 -23.85 -4.07
CA GLY A 176 -10.68 -23.89 -3.70
C GLY A 176 -10.30 -25.14 -2.92
N MET A 177 -11.08 -25.51 -1.90
CA MET A 177 -10.79 -26.71 -1.10
C MET A 177 -11.00 -28.01 -1.90
N THR A 178 -12.00 -28.07 -2.77
CA THR A 178 -12.23 -29.23 -3.65
C THR A 178 -11.11 -29.37 -4.66
N ALA A 179 -10.75 -28.29 -5.36
CA ALA A 179 -9.66 -28.28 -6.33
C ALA A 179 -8.31 -28.69 -5.68
N PHE A 180 -8.05 -28.23 -4.46
CA PHE A 180 -6.87 -28.65 -3.69
C PHE A 180 -6.87 -30.15 -3.40
N ALA A 181 -7.98 -30.70 -2.89
CA ALA A 181 -8.11 -32.13 -2.60
C ALA A 181 -7.96 -33.00 -3.87
N GLU A 182 -8.49 -32.52 -5.00
CA GLU A 182 -8.42 -33.20 -6.31
C GLU A 182 -7.13 -32.93 -7.09
N LYS A 183 -6.23 -32.08 -6.58
CA LYS A 183 -5.01 -31.62 -7.28
C LYS A 183 -5.29 -31.00 -8.65
N LYS A 184 -6.37 -30.23 -8.76
CA LYS A 184 -6.76 -29.50 -9.97
C LYS A 184 -6.61 -28.00 -9.78
N LYS A 185 -6.62 -27.26 -10.89
CA LYS A 185 -6.69 -25.80 -10.86
C LYS A 185 -8.14 -25.37 -10.53
N PRO A 186 -8.36 -24.46 -9.56
CA PRO A 186 -9.68 -23.94 -9.27
C PRO A 186 -10.17 -23.00 -10.37
N GLU A 187 -11.47 -23.06 -10.67
CA GLU A 187 -12.17 -22.11 -11.54
C GLU A 187 -13.05 -21.21 -10.68
N TRP A 188 -12.56 -20.02 -10.36
CA TRP A 188 -13.23 -19.14 -9.40
C TRP A 188 -14.51 -18.53 -9.97
N SER A 189 -15.59 -18.63 -9.21
CA SER A 189 -16.86 -17.95 -9.48
C SER A 189 -16.83 -16.48 -9.06
N ASN A 190 -15.91 -16.10 -8.16
CA ASN A 190 -15.81 -14.77 -7.56
C ASN A 190 -17.02 -14.38 -6.70
N GLU A 191 -17.64 -15.40 -6.08
CA GLU A 191 -18.82 -15.37 -5.21
C GLU A 191 -18.59 -16.14 -3.91
#